data_AF-A0AB39MIM3-F1
#
_entry.id   AF-A0AB39MIM3-F1
#
_cell.length_a   1.000
_cell.length_b   1.000
_cell.length_c   1.000
_cell.angle_alpha   90.00
_cell.angle_beta   90.00
_cell.angle_gamma   90.00
#
_symmetry.space_group_name_H-M   'P 1'
#
loop_
_entity.id
_entity.type
_entity.pdbx_description
1 polymer ?
#
loop_
_entity_poly.entity_id
_entity_poly.type
_entity_poly.pdbx_seq_one_letter_code
_entity_poly.pdbx_strand_id
1 'polypeptide(L)'
;MDTERGHENVSGTREELVSELRDRATGWHHMASDKKRDRALEAAESLEAGSFSVKVGNTIYSVTGEGIPSARDESADEPVS
;
A
#
# COMPACT_ATOMS: atom_id res chain seq x y z
N MET A 1 -22.26 11.44 12.68
CA MET A 1 -21.28 10.43 13.09
C MET A 1 -20.67 9.90 11.82
N ASP A 2 -19.65 10.62 11.37
CA ASP A 2 -18.90 10.37 10.15
C ASP A 2 -18.24 9.00 10.31
N THR A 3 -18.78 7.99 9.63
CA THR A 3 -18.13 6.68 9.53
C THR A 3 -16.97 6.82 8.57
N GLU A 4 -15.91 7.49 9.01
CA GLU A 4 -14.59 7.35 8.42
C GLU A 4 -14.20 5.89 8.62
N ARG A 5 -14.58 5.02 7.68
CA ARG A 5 -14.00 3.68 7.58
C ARG A 5 -12.56 3.88 7.15
N GLY A 6 -11.72 4.25 8.11
CA GLY A 6 -10.30 4.48 7.92
C GLY A 6 -9.70 3.28 7.21
N HIS A 7 -9.05 3.54 6.08
CA HIS A 7 -8.17 2.55 5.51
C HIS A 7 -7.04 2.30 6.52
N GLU A 8 -6.76 1.03 6.81
CA GLU A 8 -5.60 0.68 7.62
C GLU A 8 -4.37 1.07 6.79
N ASN A 9 -3.49 1.91 7.33
CA ASN A 9 -2.28 2.34 6.63
C ASN A 9 -1.07 1.63 7.25
N VAL A 10 -0.30 0.93 6.41
CA VAL A 10 0.94 0.26 6.76
C VAL A 10 2.06 0.93 5.96
N SER A 11 3.08 1.39 6.66
CA SER A 11 4.21 2.10 6.06
C SER A 11 5.53 1.42 6.43
N GLY A 12 6.44 1.29 5.46
CA GLY A 12 7.72 0.62 5.67
C GLY A 12 8.60 0.66 4.43
N THR A 13 9.78 0.08 4.50
CA THR A 13 10.63 -0.08 3.31
C THR A 13 9.98 -1.02 2.30
N ARG A 14 10.39 -0.93 1.03
CA ARG A 14 9.85 -1.80 -0.03
C ARG A 14 10.02 -3.27 0.32
N GLU A 15 11.19 -3.65 0.83
CA GLU A 15 11.51 -5.03 1.20
C GLU A 15 10.64 -5.54 2.35
N GLU A 16 10.42 -4.72 3.39
CA GLU A 16 9.52 -5.06 4.50
C GLU A 16 8.08 -5.26 4.02
N LEU A 17 7.57 -4.36 3.19
CA LEU A 17 6.19 -4.45 2.69
C LEU A 17 5.99 -5.63 1.74
N VAL A 18 6.98 -5.94 0.89
CA VAL A 18 6.95 -7.14 0.03
C VAL A 18 6.94 -8.40 0.88
N SER A 19 7.78 -8.47 1.91
CA SER A 19 7.82 -9.61 2.84
C SER A 19 6.47 -9.78 3.57
N GLU A 20 5.92 -8.68 4.12
CA GLU A 20 4.62 -8.66 4.80
C GLU A 20 3.48 -9.12 3.88
N LEU A 21 3.46 -8.67 2.62
CA LEU A 21 2.44 -9.06 1.65
C LEU A 21 2.51 -10.55 1.29
N ARG A 22 3.72 -11.11 1.16
CA ARG A 22 3.93 -12.55 0.91
C ARG A 22 3.54 -13.41 2.12
N ASP A 23 3.83 -12.96 3.34
CA ASP A 23 3.40 -13.64 4.56
C ASP A 23 1.86 -13.66 4.67
N ARG A 24 1.21 -12.51 4.45
CA ARG A 24 -0.27 -12.42 4.39
C ARG A 24 -0.87 -13.27 3.28
N ALA A 25 -0.23 -13.35 2.12
CA ALA A 25 -0.65 -14.25 1.04
C ALA A 25 -0.70 -15.70 1.51
N THR A 26 0.34 -16.14 2.22
CA THR A 26 0.41 -17.48 2.84
C THR A 26 -0.70 -17.68 3.86
N GLY A 27 -0.93 -16.70 4.73
CA GLY A 27 -2.03 -16.72 5.69
C GLY A 27 -3.41 -16.86 5.02
N TRP A 28 -3.67 -16.08 3.97
CA TRP A 28 -4.94 -16.16 3.22
C TRP A 28 -5.10 -17.44 2.43
N HIS A 29 -4.01 -18.02 1.94
CA HIS A 29 -4.04 -19.33 1.32
C HIS A 29 -4.51 -20.41 2.31
N HIS A 30 -3.97 -20.40 3.54
CA HIS A 30 -4.42 -21.33 4.60
C HIS A 30 -5.88 -21.12 5.01
N MET A 31 -6.44 -19.93 4.78
CA MET A 31 -7.84 -19.61 5.01
C MET A 31 -8.75 -19.84 3.78
N ALA A 32 -8.26 -20.54 2.75
CA ALA A 32 -8.96 -20.76 1.47
C ALA A 32 -9.49 -19.47 0.82
N SER A 33 -8.79 -18.36 1.03
CA SER A 33 -9.14 -17.04 0.50
C SER A 33 -8.23 -16.68 -0.68
N ASP A 34 -8.33 -17.46 -1.77
CA ASP A 34 -7.46 -17.33 -2.94
C ASP A 34 -7.49 -15.92 -3.54
N LYS A 35 -8.66 -15.28 -3.62
CA LYS A 35 -8.79 -13.90 -4.11
C LYS A 35 -7.96 -12.89 -3.30
N LYS A 36 -7.85 -13.08 -1.99
CA LYS A 36 -7.04 -12.20 -1.14
C LYS A 36 -5.56 -12.53 -1.26
N ARG A 37 -5.22 -13.82 -1.34
CA ARG A 37 -3.84 -14.28 -1.64
C ARG A 37 -3.33 -13.66 -2.93
N ASP A 38 -4.06 -13.82 -4.03
CA ASP A 38 -3.64 -13.36 -5.35
C ASP A 38 -3.41 -11.85 -5.34
N ARG A 39 -4.34 -11.10 -4.73
CA ARG A 39 -4.21 -9.65 -4.61
C ARG A 39 -3.02 -9.22 -3.74
N ALA A 40 -2.63 -10.01 -2.74
CA ALA A 40 -1.44 -9.77 -1.94
C ALA A 40 -0.16 -9.95 -2.77
N LEU A 41 -0.11 -11.02 -3.58
CA LEU A 41 1.01 -11.33 -4.45
C LEU A 41 1.16 -10.27 -5.55
N GLU A 42 0.06 -9.91 -6.22
CA GLU A 42 0.05 -8.83 -7.23
C GLU A 42 0.53 -7.49 -6.63
N ALA A 43 0.15 -7.20 -5.39
CA ALA A 43 0.61 -6.01 -4.67
C ALA A 43 2.11 -6.07 -4.36
N ALA A 44 2.64 -7.23 -3.96
CA ALA A 44 4.06 -7.42 -3.72
C ALA A 44 4.86 -7.24 -5.03
N GLU A 45 4.42 -7.86 -6.12
CA GLU A 45 5.02 -7.70 -7.46
C GLU A 45 4.99 -6.24 -7.92
N SER A 46 3.89 -5.52 -7.66
CA SER A 46 3.77 -4.09 -7.98
C SER A 46 4.77 -3.24 -7.21
N LEU A 47 5.01 -3.55 -5.92
CA LEU A 47 6.03 -2.88 -5.13
C LEU A 47 7.43 -3.18 -5.66
N GLU A 48 7.73 -4.45 -5.96
CA GLU A 48 9.02 -4.85 -6.57
C GLU A 48 9.25 -4.16 -7.92
N ALA A 49 8.19 -3.97 -8.72
CA ALA A 49 8.22 -3.26 -10.00
C ALA A 49 8.41 -1.73 -9.87
N GLY A 50 8.42 -1.20 -8.65
CA GLY A 50 8.69 0.22 -8.39
C GLY A 50 7.51 1.04 -7.90
N SER A 51 6.34 0.43 -7.66
CA SER A 51 5.21 1.15 -7.05
C SER A 51 5.57 1.68 -5.66
N PHE A 52 4.98 2.82 -5.32
CA PHE A 52 5.17 3.49 -4.02
C PHE A 52 4.01 3.23 -3.05
N SER A 53 2.84 2.84 -3.55
CA SER A 53 1.70 2.48 -2.71
C SER A 53 0.84 1.42 -3.40
N VAL A 54 0.35 0.46 -2.64
CA VAL A 54 -0.53 -0.62 -3.10
C VAL A 54 -1.66 -0.87 -2.11
N LYS A 55 -2.81 -1.32 -2.60
CA LYS A 55 -4.00 -1.55 -1.77
C LYS A 55 -4.49 -2.99 -1.84
N VAL A 56 -4.52 -3.65 -0.69
CA VAL A 56 -5.06 -4.99 -0.52
C VAL A 56 -6.23 -4.96 0.45
N GLY A 57 -7.44 -5.18 -0.07
CA GLY A 57 -8.67 -5.05 0.73
C GLY A 57 -8.86 -3.62 1.24
N ASN A 58 -8.92 -3.47 2.57
CA ASN A 58 -9.05 -2.17 3.24
C ASN A 58 -7.70 -1.59 3.71
N THR A 59 -6.60 -2.28 3.44
CA THR A 59 -5.26 -1.87 3.88
C THR A 59 -4.49 -1.24 2.72
N ILE A 60 -3.89 -0.08 2.97
CA ILE A 60 -2.98 0.62 2.07
C ILE A 60 -1.56 0.41 2.59
N TYR A 61 -0.67 -0.07 1.73
CA TYR A 61 0.74 -0.26 2.01
C TYR A 61 1.50 0.79 1.24
N SER A 62 2.18 1.68 1.95
CA SER A 62 2.91 2.80 1.36
C SER A 62 4.38 2.64 1.70
N VAL A 63 5.21 2.56 0.65
CA VAL A 63 6.66 2.57 0.83
C VAL A 63 7.03 3.89 1.50
N THR A 64 7.97 3.85 2.44
CA THR A 64 8.59 5.03 3.04
C THR A 64 10.08 4.98 2.78
N GLY A 65 10.62 6.05 2.19
CA GLY A 65 12.03 6.14 1.81
C GLY A 65 12.35 7.41 1.03
N GLU A 66 13.64 7.66 0.82
CA GLU A 66 14.14 8.82 0.08
C GLU A 66 13.72 8.70 -1.40
N GLY A 67 13.03 9.72 -1.93
CA GLY A 67 12.51 9.74 -3.31
C GLY A 67 11.03 9.41 -3.48
N ILE A 68 10.27 9.26 -2.39
CA ILE A 68 8.81 9.15 -2.46
C ILE A 68 8.22 10.56 -2.47
N PRO A 69 7.35 10.91 -3.44
CA PRO A 69 6.67 12.19 -3.41
C PRO A 69 5.85 12.22 -2.13
N SER A 70 6.32 13.01 -1.17
CA SER A 70 5.57 13.34 0.04
C SER A 70 4.22 13.85 -0.45
N ALA A 71 3.12 13.24 -0.01
CA ALA A 71 1.75 13.55 -0.43
C ALA A 71 1.27 14.93 0.09
N ARG A 72 2.16 15.93 -0.02
CA ARG A 72 2.03 17.29 0.46
C ARG A 72 2.72 18.23 -0.51
N ASP A 73 2.35 18.14 -1.77
CA ASP A 73 2.60 19.19 -2.77
C ASP A 73 1.30 19.38 -3.59
N GLU A 74 0.21 19.71 -2.88
CA GLU A 74 -1.04 20.20 -3.48
C GLU A 74 -1.51 21.45 -2.73
N SER A 75 -0.57 22.32 -2.35
CA SER A 75 -0.88 23.65 -1.79
C SER A 75 0.27 24.62 -2.01
N ALA A 76 0.76 24.72 -3.24
CA ALA A 76 1.51 25.88 -3.66
C ALA A 76 1.13 26.21 -5.11
N ASP A 77 0.95 27.50 -5.36
CA ASP A 77 0.84 28.12 -6.69
C ASP A 77 -0.57 28.26 -7.30
N GLU A 78 -1.34 29.20 -6.75
CA GLU A 78 -1.93 30.23 -7.64
C GLU A 78 -1.32 31.60 -7.29
N PRO A 79 -0.39 32.12 -8.10
CA PRO A 79 -0.17 33.55 -8.22
C PRO A 79 -0.98 34.02 -9.42
N VAL A 80 -2.12 34.65 -9.18
CA VAL A 80 -2.77 35.47 -10.21
C VAL A 80 -2.78 36.93 -9.76
N SER A 81 -2.05 37.71 -10.56
CA SER A 81 -1.76 39.14 -10.49
C SER A 81 -2.97 40.06 -10.34
#